data_AF-A0A933YWQ1-F1
#
_entry.id   AF-A0A933YWQ1-F1
#
_cell.length_a   1.000
_cell.length_b   1.000
_cell.length_c   1.000
_cell.angle_alpha   90.00
_cell.angle_beta   90.00
_cell.angle_gamma   90.00
#
_symmetry.space_group_name_H-M   'P 1'
#
loop_
_entity.id
_entity.type
_entity.pdbx_description
1 polymer ?
#
loop_
_entity_poly.entity_id
_entity_poly.type
_entity_poly.pdbx_seq_one_letter_code
_entity_poly.pdbx_strand_id
1 'polypeptide(L)'
;MSKKLLHATGFGRIHQLICENRQEEARALLKALQHEYISLVEENEALKNQIIEVAQVLDMAECMEFDGQKYWLTDELRHKGPYCQLCYDREGLLMRLQKQQRHWKCHSCGNVFVDAKAVKENAARRAFPAAVPRPPIPLFVK
;
A
#
# COMPACT_ATOMS: atom_id res chain seq x y z
N MET A 1 20.17 14.90 -25.72
CA MET A 1 20.51 16.33 -25.56
C MET A 1 19.64 16.89 -24.44
N SER A 2 20.23 17.41 -23.37
CA SER A 2 19.50 17.72 -22.12
C SER A 2 18.67 19.00 -22.26
N LYS A 3 17.38 18.97 -21.89
CA LYS A 3 16.40 20.07 -22.04
C LYS A 3 16.89 21.43 -21.51
N LYS A 4 17.79 21.44 -20.51
CA LYS A 4 18.42 22.66 -19.97
C LYS A 4 19.27 23.43 -20.99
N LEU A 5 19.90 22.77 -21.95
CA LEU A 5 20.68 23.46 -22.99
C LEU A 5 19.78 24.17 -24.02
N LEU A 6 18.57 23.64 -24.29
CA LEU A 6 17.64 24.21 -25.27
C LEU A 6 17.15 25.61 -24.86
N HIS A 7 16.83 25.83 -23.58
CA HIS A 7 16.38 27.16 -23.11
C HIS A 7 17.49 28.21 -23.13
N ALA A 8 18.71 27.83 -22.74
CA ALA A 8 19.87 28.72 -22.84
C ALA A 8 20.15 29.14 -24.29
N THR A 9 19.95 28.23 -25.25
CA THR A 9 20.06 28.53 -26.69
C THR A 9 18.84 29.28 -27.25
N GLY A 10 17.63 29.05 -26.72
CA GLY A 10 16.38 29.65 -27.19
C GLY A 10 16.30 31.14 -26.89
N PHE A 11 16.63 31.55 -25.65
CA PHE A 11 16.68 32.98 -25.31
C PHE A 11 17.81 33.72 -26.04
N GLY A 12 18.95 33.08 -26.26
CA GLY A 12 20.03 33.62 -27.10
C GLY A 12 19.56 33.86 -28.55
N ARG A 13 18.79 32.93 -29.12
CA ARG A 13 18.21 33.08 -30.46
C ARG A 13 17.18 34.21 -30.52
N ILE A 14 16.34 34.36 -29.49
CA ILE A 14 15.39 35.49 -29.39
C ILE A 14 16.15 36.83 -29.36
N HIS A 15 17.20 36.94 -28.55
CA HIS A 15 18.03 38.15 -28.49
C HIS A 15 18.64 38.48 -29.86
N GLN A 16 19.17 37.47 -30.56
CA GLN A 16 19.68 37.65 -31.92
C GLN A 16 18.60 38.15 -32.89
N LEU A 17 17.40 37.56 -32.88
CA LEU A 17 16.28 37.99 -33.73
C LEU A 17 15.87 39.44 -33.45
N ILE A 18 15.94 39.88 -32.20
CA ILE A 18 15.69 41.27 -31.81
C ILE A 18 16.78 42.19 -32.38
N CYS A 19 18.06 41.82 -32.25
CA CYS A 19 19.17 42.57 -32.85
C CYS A 19 19.09 42.65 -34.39
N GLU A 20 18.57 41.60 -35.03
CA GLU A 20 18.29 41.55 -36.48
C GLU A 20 17.01 42.30 -36.90
N ASN A 21 16.32 42.95 -35.95
CA ASN A 21 15.06 43.67 -36.15
C ASN A 21 13.88 42.79 -36.61
N ARG A 22 13.95 41.47 -36.34
CA ARG A 22 12.94 40.45 -36.68
C ARG A 22 12.00 40.20 -35.51
N GLN A 23 11.25 41.24 -35.13
CA GLN A 23 10.45 41.21 -33.90
C GLN A 23 9.34 40.14 -33.89
N GLU A 24 8.68 39.90 -35.02
CA GLU A 24 7.59 38.91 -35.08
C GLU A 24 8.08 37.49 -34.83
N GLU A 25 9.24 37.12 -35.40
CA GLU A 25 9.85 35.81 -35.17
C GLU A 25 10.33 35.66 -33.72
N ALA A 26 10.91 36.72 -33.15
CA ALA A 26 11.31 36.74 -31.74
C ALA A 26 10.10 36.53 -30.81
N ARG A 27 8.97 37.19 -31.09
CA ARG A 27 7.72 37.05 -30.33
C ARG A 27 7.14 35.64 -30.47
N ALA A 28 7.13 35.08 -31.67
CA ALA A 28 6.64 33.72 -31.92
C ALA A 28 7.48 32.68 -31.15
N LEU A 29 8.80 32.81 -31.19
CA LEU A 29 9.71 31.91 -30.48
C LEU A 29 9.57 32.04 -28.96
N LEU A 30 9.42 33.27 -28.44
CA LEU A 30 9.17 33.49 -27.02
C LEU A 30 7.87 32.81 -26.55
N LYS A 31 6.78 32.97 -27.32
CA LYS A 31 5.50 32.30 -27.02
C LYS A 31 5.65 30.78 -27.03
N ALA A 32 6.38 30.23 -28.01
CA ALA A 32 6.63 28.79 -28.08
C ALA A 32 7.38 28.28 -26.83
N LEU A 33 8.45 28.96 -26.43
CA LEU A 33 9.20 28.62 -25.21
C LEU A 33 8.35 28.76 -23.94
N GLN A 34 7.49 29.77 -23.87
CA GLN A 34 6.56 29.96 -22.75
C GLN A 34 5.56 28.80 -22.65
N HIS A 35 4.94 28.40 -23.77
CA HIS A 35 4.03 27.25 -23.78
C HIS A 35 4.75 25.95 -23.38
N GLU A 36 5.95 25.71 -23.90
CA GLU A 36 6.75 24.55 -23.52
C GLU A 36 7.08 24.56 -22.03
N TYR A 37 7.49 25.71 -21.48
CA TYR A 37 7.78 25.85 -20.06
C TYR A 37 6.54 25.57 -19.19
N ILE A 38 5.38 26.12 -19.54
CA ILE A 38 4.13 25.87 -18.81
C ILE A 38 3.80 24.38 -18.83
N SER A 39 3.83 23.75 -20.01
CA SER A 39 3.57 22.31 -20.15
C SER A 39 4.54 21.45 -19.34
N LEU A 40 5.83 21.82 -19.29
CA LEU A 40 6.82 21.13 -18.46
C LEU A 40 6.55 21.28 -16.97
N VAL A 41 6.10 22.46 -16.52
CA VAL A 41 5.74 22.67 -15.11
C VAL A 41 4.53 21.82 -14.74
N GLU A 42 3.49 21.82 -15.58
CA GLU A 42 2.29 20.99 -15.38
C GLU A 42 2.62 19.50 -15.33
N GLU A 43 3.45 19.01 -16.26
CA GLU A 43 3.94 17.63 -16.26
C GLU A 43 4.75 17.32 -15.00
N ASN A 44 5.61 18.24 -14.57
CA ASN A 44 6.43 18.05 -13.37
C ASN A 44 5.57 17.98 -12.09
N GLU A 45 4.54 18.82 -11.98
CA GLU A 45 3.60 18.77 -10.87
C GLU A 45 2.80 17.47 -10.87
N ALA A 46 2.30 17.04 -12.03
CA ALA A 46 1.59 15.77 -12.16
C ALA A 46 2.47 14.57 -11.73
N LEU A 47 3.73 14.55 -12.15
CA LEU A 47 4.69 13.50 -11.76
C LEU A 47 5.01 13.53 -10.27
N LYS A 48 5.19 14.71 -9.66
CA LYS A 48 5.39 14.86 -8.22
C LYS A 48 4.20 14.33 -7.43
N ASN A 49 2.98 14.64 -7.88
CA ASN A 49 1.77 14.15 -7.24
C ASN A 49 1.68 12.63 -7.29
N GLN A 50 1.98 12.02 -8.44
CA GLN A 50 2.04 10.56 -8.58
C GLN A 50 3.09 9.93 -7.64
N ILE A 51 4.27 10.55 -7.49
CA ILE A 51 5.30 10.07 -6.56
C ILE A 51 4.80 10.11 -5.11
N ILE A 52 4.12 11.19 -4.72
CA ILE A 52 3.55 11.34 -3.37
C ILE A 52 2.50 10.26 -3.10
N GLU A 53 1.60 10.01 -4.06
CA GLU A 53 0.57 8.98 -3.94
C GLU A 53 1.19 7.58 -3.77
N VAL A 54 2.19 7.25 -4.58
CA VAL A 54 2.89 5.95 -4.47
C VAL A 54 3.64 5.83 -3.13
N ALA A 55 4.32 6.89 -2.69
CA ALA A 55 5.01 6.89 -1.39
C ALA A 55 4.04 6.63 -0.24
N GLN A 56 2.85 7.25 -0.25
CA GLN A 56 1.82 7.02 0.76
C GLN A 56 1.32 5.57 0.79
N VAL A 57 1.20 4.91 -0.37
CA VAL A 57 0.83 3.49 -0.43
C VAL A 57 1.93 2.61 0.16
N LEU A 58 3.20 2.93 -0.13
CA LEU A 58 4.35 2.20 0.42
C LEU A 58 4.43 2.36 1.94
N ASP A 59 4.31 3.58 2.46
CA ASP A 59 4.31 3.85 3.91
C ASP A 59 3.21 3.06 4.62
N MET A 60 2.02 2.98 4.01
CA MET A 60 0.92 2.17 4.55
C MET A 60 1.25 0.67 4.56
N ALA A 61 1.90 0.16 3.51
CA ALA A 61 2.29 -1.24 3.41
C ALA A 61 3.39 -1.61 4.42
N GLU A 62 4.31 -0.69 4.72
CA GLU A 62 5.33 -0.88 5.77
C GLU A 62 4.71 -1.04 7.16
N CYS A 63 3.59 -0.34 7.42
CA CYS A 63 2.85 -0.45 8.67
C CYS A 63 1.93 -1.69 8.75
N MET A 64 2.00 -2.63 7.80
CA MET A 64 1.19 -3.85 7.80
C MET A 64 1.92 -5.08 8.35
N GLU A 65 1.37 -5.65 9.41
CA GLU A 65 1.81 -6.92 9.98
C GLU A 65 0.86 -8.06 9.60
N PHE A 66 1.42 -9.17 9.13
CA PHE A 66 0.67 -10.39 8.87
C PHE A 66 0.81 -11.38 10.02
N ASP A 67 -0.29 -11.83 10.60
CA ASP A 67 -0.27 -12.77 11.74
C ASP A 67 -0.35 -14.26 11.35
N GLY A 68 -0.26 -14.57 10.06
CA GLY A 68 -0.43 -15.91 9.50
C GLY A 68 -1.83 -16.19 8.95
N GLN A 69 -2.83 -15.35 9.23
CA GLN A 69 -4.18 -15.47 8.65
C GLN A 69 -4.80 -14.15 8.21
N LYS A 70 -4.44 -13.04 8.84
CA LYS A 70 -5.04 -11.73 8.61
C LYS A 70 -4.01 -10.63 8.81
N TYR A 71 -4.27 -9.48 8.21
CA TYR A 71 -3.41 -8.31 8.35
C TYR A 71 -3.84 -7.43 9.53
N TRP A 72 -2.86 -6.75 10.09
CA TRP A 72 -3.00 -5.76 11.13
C TRP A 72 -2.21 -4.52 10.71
N LEU A 73 -2.72 -3.34 11.06
CA LEU A 73 -1.97 -2.10 10.94
C LEU A 73 -1.34 -1.79 12.29
N THR A 74 -0.01 -1.68 12.30
CA THR A 74 0.76 -1.19 13.43
C THR A 74 1.07 0.28 13.26
N ASP A 75 0.55 1.07 14.19
CA ASP A 75 0.96 2.44 14.42
C ASP A 75 1.57 2.48 15.83
N GLU A 76 2.52 3.38 16.11
CA GLU A 76 3.41 3.37 17.30
C GLU A 76 2.69 3.20 18.64
N LEU A 77 1.39 3.49 18.69
CA LEU A 77 0.54 3.43 19.88
C LEU A 77 -0.64 2.44 19.76
N ARG A 78 -0.96 1.90 18.57
CA ARG A 78 -2.21 1.14 18.34
C ARG A 78 -2.06 0.04 17.27
N HIS A 79 -2.50 -1.17 17.62
CA HIS A 79 -2.82 -2.22 16.63
C HIS A 79 -4.26 -2.03 16.13
N LYS A 80 -4.42 -1.60 14.89
CA LYS A 80 -5.74 -1.48 14.22
C LYS A 80 -5.99 -2.72 13.36
N GLY A 81 -7.21 -3.23 13.39
CA GLY A 81 -7.60 -4.41 12.59
C GLY A 81 -8.55 -5.35 13.34
N PRO A 82 -8.62 -6.63 12.94
CA PRO A 82 -7.90 -7.24 11.80
C PRO A 82 -8.54 -6.97 10.43
N TYR A 83 -7.75 -7.09 9.37
CA TYR A 83 -8.14 -6.89 7.98
C TYR A 83 -8.05 -8.20 7.16
N CYS A 84 -8.92 -8.32 6.16
CA CYS A 84 -9.02 -9.52 5.33
C CYS A 84 -7.79 -9.66 4.41
N GLN A 85 -7.04 -10.75 4.58
CA GLN A 85 -5.89 -11.06 3.74
C GLN A 85 -6.27 -11.14 2.25
N LEU A 86 -7.32 -11.89 1.92
CA LEU A 86 -7.69 -12.16 0.52
C LEU A 86 -8.14 -10.92 -0.26
N CYS A 87 -8.88 -10.00 0.38
CA CYS A 87 -9.28 -8.75 -0.26
C CYS A 87 -8.07 -7.84 -0.49
N TYR A 88 -7.12 -7.84 0.44
CA TYR A 88 -5.91 -7.06 0.31
C TYR A 88 -4.99 -7.62 -0.78
N ASP A 89 -4.69 -8.93 -0.75
CA ASP A 89 -3.77 -9.57 -1.70
C ASP A 89 -4.27 -9.51 -3.15
N ARG A 90 -5.59 -9.54 -3.38
CA ARG A 90 -6.18 -9.54 -4.73
C ARG A 90 -6.47 -8.15 -5.26
N GLU A 91 -6.98 -7.27 -4.41
CA GLU A 91 -7.59 -6.00 -4.83
C GLU A 91 -6.94 -4.78 -4.16
N GLY A 92 -5.98 -4.98 -3.25
CA GLY A 92 -5.38 -3.89 -2.46
C GLY A 92 -6.34 -3.29 -1.42
N LEU A 93 -7.47 -3.96 -1.13
CA LEU A 93 -8.53 -3.40 -0.27
C LEU A 93 -8.40 -3.87 1.19
N LEU A 94 -8.21 -2.92 2.09
CA LEU A 94 -8.20 -3.13 3.54
C LEU A 94 -9.61 -3.30 4.12
N MET A 95 -10.23 -4.46 3.86
CA MET A 95 -11.54 -4.80 4.39
C MET A 95 -11.45 -5.22 5.86
N ARG A 96 -12.01 -4.42 6.77
CA ARG A 96 -12.03 -4.75 8.20
C ARG A 96 -12.89 -5.98 8.47
N LEU A 97 -12.31 -6.98 9.11
CA LEU A 97 -13.01 -8.20 9.50
C LEU A 97 -13.95 -7.93 10.67
N GLN A 98 -15.15 -8.52 10.60
CA GLN A 98 -16.17 -8.41 11.62
C GLN A 98 -16.05 -9.55 12.63
N LYS A 99 -16.02 -9.20 13.92
CA LYS A 99 -15.94 -10.21 14.99
C LYS A 99 -17.25 -10.98 15.09
N GLN A 100 -17.17 -12.30 15.02
CA GLN A 100 -18.25 -13.22 15.38
C GLN A 100 -17.86 -13.97 16.67
N GLN A 101 -18.74 -14.82 17.19
CA GLN A 101 -18.52 -15.48 18.49
C GLN A 101 -17.20 -16.27 18.60
N ARG A 102 -16.76 -16.92 17.52
CA ARG A 102 -15.55 -17.78 17.51
C ARG A 102 -14.59 -17.52 16.35
N HIS A 103 -14.92 -16.58 15.48
CA HIS A 103 -14.19 -16.35 14.24
C HIS A 103 -14.38 -14.90 13.79
N TRP A 104 -13.59 -14.52 12.79
CA TRP A 104 -13.68 -13.25 12.10
C TRP A 104 -14.25 -13.50 10.71
N LYS A 105 -15.14 -12.63 10.22
CA LYS A 105 -15.75 -12.77 8.90
C LYS A 105 -15.55 -11.50 8.06
N CYS A 106 -15.15 -11.67 6.81
CA CYS A 106 -15.11 -10.58 5.84
C CYS A 106 -16.51 -10.36 5.25
N HIS A 107 -16.98 -9.11 5.23
CA HIS A 107 -18.27 -8.79 4.61
C HIS A 107 -18.20 -8.68 3.08
N SER A 108 -17.04 -8.33 2.53
CA SER A 108 -16.85 -8.22 1.06
C SER A 108 -16.74 -9.60 0.40
N CYS A 109 -15.75 -10.42 0.78
CA CYS A 109 -15.53 -11.73 0.15
C CYS A 109 -16.16 -12.92 0.89
N GLY A 110 -16.77 -12.71 2.06
CA GLY A 110 -17.42 -13.77 2.84
C GLY A 110 -16.49 -14.72 3.61
N ASN A 111 -15.17 -14.64 3.41
CA ASN A 111 -14.21 -15.55 4.05
C ASN A 111 -14.18 -15.45 5.58
N VAL A 112 -13.82 -16.57 6.20
CA VAL A 112 -13.81 -16.75 7.65
C VAL A 112 -12.38 -17.04 8.13
N PHE A 113 -11.97 -16.36 9.19
CA PHE A 113 -10.63 -16.43 9.78
C PHE A 113 -10.74 -16.79 11.26
N VAL A 114 -9.78 -17.54 11.78
CA VAL A 114 -9.84 -18.06 13.15
C VAL A 114 -9.58 -16.94 14.16
N ASP A 115 -10.38 -16.89 15.23
CA ASP A 115 -10.06 -16.06 16.39
C ASP A 115 -9.12 -16.83 17.33
N ALA A 116 -7.83 -16.47 17.31
CA ALA A 116 -6.80 -17.11 18.14
C ALA A 116 -7.13 -17.06 19.65
N LYS A 117 -7.90 -16.06 20.12
CA LYS A 117 -8.35 -16.01 21.52
C LYS A 117 -9.39 -17.09 21.81
N ALA A 118 -10.36 -17.26 20.91
CA ALA A 118 -11.41 -18.28 21.05
C ALA A 118 -10.84 -19.72 20.95
N VAL A 119 -9.76 -19.93 20.21
CA VAL A 119 -9.08 -21.24 20.13
C VAL A 119 -8.40 -21.58 21.46
N LYS A 120 -7.68 -20.62 22.07
CA LYS A 120 -6.99 -20.83 23.36
C LYS A 120 -7.99 -21.15 24.48
N GLU A 121 -9.13 -20.46 24.52
CA GLU A 121 -10.20 -20.75 25.49
C GLU A 121 -10.79 -22.15 25.34
N ASN A 122 -11.02 -22.61 24.09
CA ASN A 122 -11.52 -23.96 23.86
C ASN A 122 -10.46 -25.04 24.17
N ALA A 123 -9.18 -24.79 23.91
CA ALA A 123 -8.10 -25.70 24.27
C ALA A 123 -7.97 -25.82 25.80
N ALA A 124 -8.04 -24.71 26.53
CA ALA A 124 -8.05 -24.70 28.00
C ALA A 124 -9.26 -25.45 28.58
N ARG A 125 -10.45 -25.33 27.97
CA ARG A 125 -11.65 -26.09 28.38
C ARG A 125 -11.59 -27.58 28.05
N ARG A 126 -10.82 -27.98 27.04
CA ARG A 126 -10.62 -29.39 26.65
C ARG A 126 -9.46 -30.07 27.39
N ALA A 127 -8.66 -29.33 28.13
CA ALA A 127 -7.71 -29.89 29.10
C ALA A 127 -8.50 -30.47 30.29
N PHE A 128 -9.13 -31.63 30.07
CA PHE A 128 -9.68 -32.45 31.14
C PHE A 128 -8.53 -33.06 31.97
N PRO A 129 -8.75 -33.34 33.28
CA PRO A 129 -7.69 -33.78 34.19
C PRO A 129 -7.12 -35.12 33.72
N ALA A 130 -5.82 -35.32 33.98
CA ALA A 130 -5.09 -36.54 33.66
C ALA A 130 -5.96 -37.78 33.87
N ALA A 131 -6.25 -38.50 32.78
CA ALA A 131 -7.00 -39.75 32.86
C ALA A 131 -6.27 -40.69 33.83
N VAL A 132 -7.01 -41.24 34.80
CA VAL A 132 -6.51 -42.27 35.72
C VAL A 132 -5.80 -43.35 34.88
N PRO A 133 -4.54 -43.72 35.19
CA PRO A 133 -3.82 -44.71 34.41
C PRO A 133 -4.61 -46.02 34.42
N ARG A 134 -5.07 -46.44 33.25
CA ARG A 134 -5.74 -47.73 33.10
C ARG A 134 -4.70 -48.82 33.35
N PRO A 135 -5.01 -49.84 34.16
CA PRO A 135 -4.07 -50.93 34.38
C PRO A 135 -3.75 -51.60 33.05
N PRO A 136 -2.48 -51.96 32.81
CA PRO A 136 -2.08 -52.60 31.57
C PRO A 136 -2.80 -53.94 31.41
N ILE A 137 -3.31 -54.19 30.20
CA ILE A 137 -3.97 -55.44 29.85
C ILE A 137 -2.90 -56.55 29.86
N PRO A 138 -3.04 -57.61 30.68
CA PRO A 138 -2.05 -58.67 30.72
C PRO A 138 -2.09 -59.48 29.42
N LEU A 139 -0.94 -59.55 28.73
CA LEU A 139 -0.82 -60.20 27.42
C LEU A 139 -0.69 -61.72 27.47
N PHE A 140 -0.67 -62.32 28.66
CA PHE A 140 -0.67 -63.78 28.82
C PHE A 140 -1.48 -64.17 30.06
N VAL A 141 -2.58 -64.91 29.82
CA VAL A 141 -3.34 -65.61 30.86
C VAL A 141 -2.77 -67.03 30.94
N LYS A 142 -2.41 -67.50 32.14
CA LYS A 142 -2.05 -68.90 32.40
C LYS A 142 -3.29 -69.77 32.36
#